data_AF-A0A524FP69-F1
#
_entry.id   AF-A0A524FP69-F1
#
_cell.length_a   1.000
_cell.length_b   1.000
_cell.length_c   1.000
_cell.angle_alpha   90.00
_cell.angle_beta   90.00
_cell.angle_gamma   90.00
#
_symmetry.space_group_name_H-M   'P 1'
#
loop_
_entity.id
_entity.type
_entity.pdbx_description
1 polymer ?
#
loop_
_entity_poly.entity_id
_entity_poly.type
_entity_poly.pdbx_seq_one_letter_code
_entity_poly.pdbx_strand_id
1 'polypeptide(L)'
;MIGITHVSSFEAGVASILINIGCDIGMVYSEKKTEFRISMRAKKRICVETGLHLGKILEEVSEECEGSGGGHDGAASLNGKIDLKKILSKIIEKIKQILNQ
;
A
#
# COMPACT_ATOMS: atom_id res chain seq x y z
N MET A 1 7.49 10.86 4.57
CA MET A 1 7.53 9.76 5.56
C MET A 1 6.51 8.68 5.20
N ILE A 2 6.94 7.41 5.17
CA ILE A 2 6.06 6.25 4.97
C ILE A 2 5.81 5.59 6.32
N GLY A 3 4.55 5.53 6.77
CA GLY A 3 4.13 4.78 7.96
C GLY A 3 3.70 3.38 7.58
N ILE A 4 4.22 2.36 8.26
CA ILE A 4 3.92 0.96 7.99
C ILE A 4 3.51 0.28 9.30
N THR A 5 2.42 -0.48 9.30
CA THR A 5 2.03 -1.27 10.47
C THR A 5 1.26 -2.53 10.08
N HIS A 6 1.26 -3.50 11.00
CA HIS A 6 0.51 -4.74 10.92
C HIS A 6 -0.70 -4.67 11.85
N VAL A 7 -1.86 -5.11 11.37
CA VAL A 7 -3.09 -5.22 12.17
C VAL A 7 -3.82 -6.52 11.86
N SER A 8 -4.65 -6.99 12.78
CA SER A 8 -5.49 -8.19 12.54
C SER A 8 -6.75 -7.89 11.72
N SER A 9 -7.23 -6.65 11.72
CA SER A 9 -8.40 -6.17 10.97
C SER A 9 -8.45 -4.64 10.95
N PHE A 10 -9.37 -4.06 10.17
CA PHE A 10 -9.57 -2.60 10.02
C PHE A 10 -8.42 -1.87 9.31
N GLU A 11 -7.79 -2.52 8.33
CA GLU A 11 -6.60 -2.02 7.63
C GLU A 11 -6.84 -0.66 6.98
N ALA A 12 -7.98 -0.50 6.29
CA ALA A 12 -8.33 0.76 5.62
C ALA A 12 -8.53 1.93 6.60
N GLY A 13 -9.10 1.66 7.78
CA GLY A 13 -9.31 2.67 8.83
C GLY A 13 -7.99 3.10 9.46
N VAL A 14 -7.12 2.13 9.78
CA VAL A 14 -5.78 2.41 10.32
C VAL A 14 -4.92 3.13 9.28
N ALA A 15 -5.03 2.80 7.99
CA ALA A 15 -4.31 3.51 6.94
C ALA A 15 -4.73 4.99 6.86
N SER A 16 -6.02 5.29 7.05
CA SER A 16 -6.51 6.66 7.16
C SER A 16 -5.98 7.37 8.42
N ILE A 17 -5.91 6.68 9.56
CA ILE A 17 -5.32 7.22 10.78
C ILE A 17 -3.84 7.58 10.57
N LEU A 18 -3.05 6.70 9.93
CA LEU A 18 -1.65 6.97 9.62
C LEU A 18 -1.47 8.29 8.84
N ILE A 19 -2.33 8.55 7.86
CA ILE A 19 -2.33 9.82 7.12
C ILE A 19 -2.70 11.00 8.03
N ASN A 20 -3.74 10.86 8.83
CA ASN A 20 -4.23 11.92 9.72
C ASN A 20 -3.22 12.30 10.81
N ILE A 21 -2.43 11.34 11.32
CA ILE A 21 -1.37 11.61 12.31
C ILE A 21 -0.09 12.15 11.66
N GLY A 22 -0.06 12.31 10.34
CA GLY A 22 1.00 13.04 9.64
C GLY A 22 1.81 12.24 8.64
N CYS A 23 1.59 10.92 8.46
CA CYS A 23 2.30 10.15 7.44
C CYS A 23 1.94 10.66 6.04
N ASP A 24 2.93 10.72 5.14
CA ASP A 24 2.68 11.09 3.74
C ASP A 24 2.07 9.93 2.96
N ILE A 25 2.50 8.71 3.31
CA ILE A 25 1.97 7.45 2.81
C ILE A 25 1.76 6.54 4.02
N GLY A 26 0.57 5.94 4.13
CA GLY A 26 0.21 4.95 5.14
C GLY A 26 0.02 3.60 4.47
N MET A 27 0.76 2.59 4.92
CA MET A 27 0.65 1.20 4.50
C MET A 27 0.26 0.35 5.70
N VAL A 28 -0.86 -0.34 5.60
CA VAL A 28 -1.32 -1.25 6.65
C VAL A 28 -1.54 -2.61 6.04
N TYR A 29 -0.98 -3.63 6.65
CA TYR A 29 -1.20 -5.00 6.19
C TYR A 29 -1.79 -5.86 7.30
N SER A 30 -2.53 -6.87 6.89
CA SER A 30 -3.02 -7.94 7.74
C SER A 30 -2.70 -9.28 7.11
N GLU A 31 -2.38 -10.26 7.95
CA GLU A 31 -2.12 -11.63 7.53
C GLU A 31 -3.12 -12.57 8.20
N LYS A 32 -3.80 -13.37 7.39
CA LYS A 32 -4.62 -14.50 7.81
C LYS A 32 -3.92 -15.79 7.36
N LYS A 33 -4.45 -16.94 7.81
CA LYS A 33 -3.83 -18.26 7.57
C LYS A 33 -3.45 -18.55 6.10
N THR A 34 -4.20 -18.02 5.14
CA THR A 34 -4.05 -18.36 3.71
C THR A 34 -3.99 -17.15 2.79
N GLU A 35 -4.12 -15.95 3.34
CA GLU A 35 -4.22 -14.71 2.56
C GLU A 35 -3.73 -13.54 3.38
N PHE A 36 -3.23 -12.52 2.71
CA PHE A 36 -2.93 -11.24 3.30
C PHE A 36 -3.73 -10.15 2.59
N ARG A 37 -3.90 -9.03 3.29
CA ARG A 37 -4.45 -7.80 2.73
C ARG A 37 -3.51 -6.65 3.02
N ILE A 38 -3.36 -5.75 2.07
CA ILE A 38 -2.64 -4.50 2.22
C ILE A 38 -3.61 -3.37 1.86
N SER A 39 -3.76 -2.40 2.73
CA SER A 39 -4.49 -1.16 2.46
C SER A 39 -3.53 0.01 2.53
N MET A 40 -3.58 0.85 1.51
CA MET A 40 -2.69 1.98 1.38
C MET A 40 -3.46 3.28 1.20
N ARG A 41 -2.90 4.34 1.77
CA ARG A 41 -3.34 5.72 1.59
C ARG A 41 -2.14 6.61 1.34
N ALA A 42 -2.33 7.67 0.58
CA ALA A 42 -1.35 8.73 0.43
C ALA A 42 -2.04 10.10 0.55
N LYS A 43 -1.30 11.10 1.04
CA LYS A 43 -1.77 12.49 0.99
C LYS A 43 -1.90 12.90 -0.48
N LYS A 44 -3.02 13.54 -0.81
CA LYS A 44 -3.30 14.06 -2.16
C LYS A 44 -2.14 14.89 -2.72
N ARG A 45 -1.53 15.72 -1.87
CA ARG A 45 -0.36 16.53 -2.22
C ARG A 45 0.79 15.69 -2.82
N ILE A 46 1.11 14.55 -2.21
CA ILE A 46 2.19 13.66 -2.68
C ILE A 46 1.83 13.04 -4.02
N CYS A 47 0.58 12.57 -4.18
CA CYS A 47 0.11 12.01 -5.45
C CYS A 47 0.25 13.01 -6.61
N VAL A 48 -0.08 14.28 -6.37
CA VAL A 48 0.00 15.34 -7.39
C VAL A 48 1.43 15.78 -7.65
N GLU A 49 2.24 16.01 -6.61
CA GLU A 49 3.60 16.54 -6.77
C GLU A 49 4.58 15.51 -7.37
N THR A 50 4.42 14.22 -7.06
CA THR A 50 5.37 13.17 -7.50
C THR A 50 4.81 12.24 -8.57
N GLY A 51 3.54 12.41 -8.96
CA GLY A 51 2.84 11.46 -9.83
C GLY A 51 2.60 10.08 -9.22
N LEU A 52 2.68 9.95 -7.89
CA LEU A 52 2.47 8.68 -7.19
C LEU A 52 1.03 8.19 -7.40
N HIS A 53 0.90 7.01 -8.00
CA HIS A 53 -0.39 6.35 -8.19
C HIS A 53 -0.42 4.97 -7.51
N LEU A 54 -0.95 4.91 -6.28
CA LEU A 54 -0.98 3.67 -5.50
C LEU A 54 -1.77 2.55 -6.19
N GLY A 55 -2.91 2.87 -6.82
CA GLY A 55 -3.71 1.89 -7.56
C GLY A 55 -2.91 1.11 -8.60
N LYS A 56 -2.20 1.80 -9.50
CA LYS A 56 -1.36 1.19 -10.54
C LYS A 56 -0.23 0.35 -9.97
N ILE A 57 0.43 0.81 -8.90
CA ILE A 57 1.51 0.06 -8.23
C ILE A 57 0.95 -1.27 -7.69
N LEU A 58 -0.20 -1.24 -7.03
CA LEU A 58 -0.79 -2.45 -6.46
C LEU A 58 -1.39 -3.37 -7.53
N GLU A 59 -1.92 -2.82 -8.62
CA GLU A 59 -2.37 -3.60 -9.78
C GLU A 59 -1.21 -4.41 -10.39
N GLU A 60 -0.08 -3.76 -10.68
CA GLU A 60 1.12 -4.41 -11.22
C GLU A 60 1.70 -5.46 -10.25
N VAL A 61 1.75 -5.16 -8.95
CA VAL A 61 2.26 -6.12 -7.96
C VAL A 61 1.30 -7.30 -7.75
N SER A 62 0.01 -7.12 -8.01
CA SER A 62 -1.00 -8.18 -7.81
C SER A 62 -0.82 -9.39 -8.72
N GLU A 63 -0.18 -9.20 -9.88
CA GLU A 63 0.16 -10.27 -10.83
C GLU A 63 1.12 -11.30 -10.22
N GLU A 64 1.86 -10.94 -9.16
CA GLU A 64 2.86 -11.82 -8.53
C GLU A 64 2.39 -12.50 -7.24
N CYS A 65 1.20 -12.17 -6.72
CA CYS A 65 0.77 -12.64 -5.40
C CYS A 65 -0.51 -13.49 -5.40
N GLU A 66 -0.91 -14.05 -6.54
CA GLU A 66 -2.16 -14.84 -6.70
C GLU A 66 -3.37 -14.14 -6.07
N GLY A 67 -3.53 -12.84 -6.38
CA GLY A 67 -4.57 -12.03 -5.78
C GLY A 67 -5.01 -10.89 -6.69
N SER A 68 -5.56 -9.85 -6.09
CA SER A 68 -6.07 -8.69 -6.82
C SER A 68 -5.70 -7.40 -6.11
N GLY A 69 -5.17 -6.45 -6.89
CA GLY A 69 -4.77 -5.13 -6.42
C GLY A 69 -5.36 -4.04 -7.29
N GLY A 70 -5.60 -2.87 -6.70
CA GLY A 70 -6.11 -1.72 -7.43
C GLY A 70 -6.63 -0.60 -6.54
N GLY A 71 -7.19 0.42 -7.17
CA GLY A 71 -7.75 1.59 -6.52
C GLY A 71 -7.36 2.89 -7.22
N HIS A 72 -7.42 3.99 -6.47
CA HIS A 72 -7.08 5.32 -6.94
C HIS A 72 -5.63 5.69 -6.62
N ASP A 73 -5.21 6.85 -7.09
CA ASP A 73 -3.90 7.44 -6.84
C ASP A 73 -3.59 7.57 -5.34
N GLY A 74 -4.54 8.08 -4.55
CA GLY A 74 -4.38 8.32 -3.12
C GLY A 74 -4.91 7.23 -2.19
N ALA A 75 -5.57 6.20 -2.71
CA ALA A 75 -6.13 5.11 -1.91
C ALA A 75 -6.23 3.82 -2.72
N ALA A 76 -5.56 2.77 -2.27
CA ALA A 76 -5.50 1.49 -2.97
C ALA A 76 -5.49 0.32 -2.00
N SER A 77 -5.78 -0.88 -2.50
CA SER A 77 -5.69 -2.11 -1.71
C SER A 77 -5.21 -3.27 -2.56
N LEU A 78 -4.55 -4.22 -1.92
CA LEU A 78 -4.07 -5.47 -2.47
C LEU A 78 -4.50 -6.62 -1.57
N ASN A 79 -4.97 -7.71 -2.18
CA ASN A 79 -5.04 -9.00 -1.52
C ASN A 79 -4.14 -9.99 -2.25
N GLY A 80 -3.65 -11.00 -1.55
CA GLY A 80 -2.78 -12.01 -2.12
C GLY A 80 -2.57 -13.18 -1.17
N LYS A 81 -1.94 -14.23 -1.68
CA LYS A 81 -1.69 -15.47 -0.93
C LYS A 81 -0.22 -15.85 -0.86
N ILE A 82 0.62 -15.26 -1.71
CA ILE A 82 2.05 -15.59 -1.80
C ILE A 82 2.93 -14.49 -1.20
N ASP A 83 3.85 -14.89 -0.32
CA ASP A 83 5.06 -14.16 0.11
C ASP A 83 4.86 -12.67 0.43
N LEU A 84 4.04 -12.41 1.46
CA LEU A 84 3.75 -11.06 1.95
C LEU A 84 5.01 -10.20 2.13
N LYS A 85 6.11 -10.77 2.64
CA LYS A 85 7.36 -10.02 2.87
C LYS A 85 7.98 -9.55 1.57
N LYS A 86 8.06 -10.42 0.55
CA LYS A 86 8.54 -10.04 -0.78
C LYS A 86 7.67 -8.96 -1.40
N ILE A 87 6.34 -9.10 -1.28
CA ILE A 87 5.37 -8.14 -1.81
C ILE A 87 5.50 -6.78 -1.12
N LEU A 88 5.60 -6.74 0.20
CA LEU A 88 5.81 -5.49 0.96
C LEU A 88 7.10 -4.78 0.52
N SER A 89 8.21 -5.50 0.45
CA SER A 89 9.49 -4.93 0.00
C SER A 89 9.37 -4.36 -1.42
N LYS A 90 8.75 -5.11 -2.34
CA LYS A 90 8.57 -4.67 -3.72
C LYS A 90 7.73 -3.40 -3.84
N ILE A 91 6.63 -3.30 -3.09
CA ILE A 91 5.80 -2.09 -3.07
C ILE A 91 6.59 -0.89 -2.54
N ILE A 92 7.36 -1.07 -1.46
CA ILE A 92 8.19 0.00 -0.88
C ILE A 92 9.27 0.46 -1.85
N GLU A 93 9.92 -0.47 -2.56
CA GLU A 93 10.93 -0.15 -3.58
C GLU A 93 10.35 0.67 -4.73
N LYS A 94 9.19 0.27 -5.27
CA LYS A 94 8.48 1.04 -6.32
C LYS A 94 8.13 2.45 -5.87
N ILE A 95 7.63 2.60 -4.64
CA ILE A 95 7.33 3.91 -4.07
C ILE A 95 8.59 4.76 -3.97
N LYS A 96 9.69 4.20 -3.45
CA LYS A 96 10.97 4.93 -3.35
C LYS A 96 11.50 5.37 -4.70
N GLN A 97 11.36 4.54 -5.74
CA GLN A 97 11.76 4.90 -7.10
C GLN A 97 10.99 6.12 -7.61
N ILE A 98 9.69 6.18 -7.38
CA ILE A 98 8.84 7.31 -7.81
C ILE A 98 9.14 8.58 -7.02
N LEU A 99 9.40 8.47 -5.71
CA LEU A 99 9.66 9.64 -4.85
C LEU A 99 11.06 10.23 -4.99
N ASN A 100 12.02 9.49 -5.56
CA ASN A 100 13.41 9.92 -5.78
C ASN A 100 13.68 10.44 -7.20
N GLN A 101 12.63 10.57 -8.02
CA GLN A 101 12.68 11.25 -9.32
C GLN A 101 12.51 12.76 -9.13
#